data_AF-A0A1V4RIE8-F1
#
_entry.id   AF-A0A1V4RIE8-F1
#
_cell.length_a   1.000
_cell.length_b   1.000
_cell.length_c   1.000
_cell.angle_alpha   90.00
_cell.angle_beta   90.00
_cell.angle_gamma   90.00
#
_symmetry.space_group_name_H-M   'P 1'
#
loop_
_entity.id
_entity.type
_entity.pdbx_description
1 polymer ?
#
loop_
_entity_poly.entity_id
_entity_poly.type
_entity_poly.pdbx_seq_one_letter_code
_entity_poly.pdbx_strand_id
1 'polypeptide(L)'
;MSAIKTGFAVLLLMLLFSCGEDSTGPSAPGDYLPLSVGNQWNYSISGYMKTADRDSFPITGTKLTSIAGLTTHQSGFDLYVLKDSSYTIVTTPDTTFTNTEVITEYICKTDTEYRIYKDTVTTDYELLLKLPVVLNDSWVPKPDEPTVTRRVQSTTSSITVPAGSYSDCVDLRDTDTAEPGTAFDIYISRGDGAVEFIVMMDDSTQTMYMDFKLTSSIVN
;
A
#
# COMPACT_ATOMS: atom_id res chain seq x y z
N MET A 1 -0.12 80.88 -2.83
CA MET A 1 -1.32 80.30 -3.47
C MET A 1 -0.87 79.39 -4.60
N SER A 2 -1.61 78.29 -4.84
CA SER A 2 -1.42 77.27 -5.88
C SER A 2 -0.35 76.22 -5.51
N ALA A 3 -0.67 75.00 -5.04
CA ALA A 3 -1.50 73.90 -5.58
C ALA A 3 -0.66 72.83 -6.32
N ILE A 4 -0.52 71.67 -5.63
CA ILE A 4 -0.62 70.26 -6.06
C ILE A 4 0.08 69.82 -7.38
N LYS A 5 0.87 68.75 -7.26
CA LYS A 5 0.86 67.46 -8.02
C LYS A 5 2.29 66.99 -8.30
N THR A 6 2.71 65.73 -8.30
CA THR A 6 2.26 64.41 -7.88
C THR A 6 3.53 63.56 -8.07
N GLY A 7 3.88 62.65 -7.17
CA GLY A 7 5.06 61.80 -7.34
C GLY A 7 4.99 60.55 -6.48
N PHE A 8 4.19 59.60 -6.94
CA PHE A 8 4.03 58.24 -6.43
C PHE A 8 5.37 57.50 -6.37
N ALA A 9 5.74 57.00 -5.19
CA ALA A 9 6.64 55.86 -5.04
C ALA A 9 6.36 55.20 -3.68
N VAL A 10 5.23 54.49 -3.60
CA VAL A 10 5.00 53.53 -2.51
C VAL A 10 5.95 52.37 -2.77
N LEU A 11 7.06 52.34 -2.03
CA LEU A 11 7.97 51.21 -1.98
C LEU A 11 7.27 50.10 -1.18
N LEU A 12 6.52 49.26 -1.90
CA LEU A 12 5.87 48.08 -1.36
C LEU A 12 6.98 47.04 -1.09
N LEU A 13 7.38 46.89 0.18
CA LEU A 13 8.14 45.72 0.64
C LEU A 13 7.25 44.48 0.45
N MET A 14 7.41 43.77 -0.67
CA MET A 14 6.94 42.39 -0.78
C MET A 14 7.89 41.51 0.04
N LEU A 15 7.56 41.32 1.32
CA LEU A 15 8.01 40.17 2.09
C LEU A 15 7.39 38.93 1.46
N LEU A 16 8.10 38.31 0.53
CA LEU A 16 7.85 36.93 0.11
C LEU A 16 8.23 36.01 1.28
N PHE A 17 7.33 35.87 2.25
CA PHE A 17 7.23 34.62 2.98
C PHE A 17 6.65 33.59 2.01
N SER A 18 7.53 32.96 1.24
CA SER A 18 7.24 31.66 0.66
C SER A 18 7.15 30.68 1.84
N CYS A 19 5.95 30.50 2.39
CA CYS A 19 5.57 29.21 2.94
C CYS A 19 5.35 28.31 1.72
N GLY A 20 6.44 27.73 1.22
CA GLY A 20 6.41 26.68 0.22
C GLY A 20 6.20 25.34 0.92
N GLU A 21 5.21 24.60 0.41
CA GLU A 21 4.86 23.22 0.72
C GLU A 21 4.06 22.99 2.01
N ASP A 22 2.75 23.25 1.91
CA ASP A 22 1.78 22.41 2.60
C ASP A 22 1.93 20.98 2.05
N SER A 23 2.74 20.15 2.70
CA SER A 23 2.61 18.70 2.56
C SER A 23 1.28 18.32 3.21
N THR A 24 0.20 18.25 2.43
CA THR A 24 -1.12 17.74 2.88
C THR A 24 -1.11 16.21 3.07
N GLY A 25 0.02 15.67 3.50
CA GLY A 25 0.26 14.27 3.80
C GLY A 25 0.93 14.18 5.17
N PRO A 26 0.70 13.10 5.92
CA PRO A 26 1.43 12.88 7.15
C PRO A 26 2.93 12.74 6.85
N SER A 27 3.67 13.82 7.10
CA SER A 27 5.12 13.79 7.18
C SER A 27 5.51 13.58 8.65
N ALA A 28 6.27 12.52 8.94
CA ALA A 28 6.95 12.19 10.21
C ALA A 28 6.28 11.13 11.14
N PRO A 29 6.91 10.79 12.29
CA PRO A 29 7.20 9.43 12.73
C PRO A 29 5.95 8.59 13.00
N GLY A 30 5.98 7.36 12.49
CA GLY A 30 4.94 6.37 12.70
C GLY A 30 5.48 4.98 12.40
N ASP A 31 4.67 3.98 12.75
CA ASP A 31 4.96 2.59 12.46
C ASP A 31 4.74 2.30 10.96
N TYR A 32 5.49 1.37 10.38
CA TYR A 32 5.28 0.97 8.99
C TYR A 32 3.99 0.18 8.80
N LEU A 33 3.43 -0.36 9.87
CA LEU A 33 2.12 -0.97 9.88
C LEU A 33 1.49 -0.71 11.25
N PRO A 34 0.61 0.30 11.39
CA PRO A 34 -0.05 0.60 12.66
C PRO A 34 -1.02 -0.51 13.08
N LEU A 35 -0.69 -1.28 14.12
CA LEU A 35 -1.43 -2.50 14.49
C LEU A 35 -2.50 -2.32 15.60
N SER A 36 -2.88 -1.09 15.96
CA SER A 36 -3.91 -0.87 16.97
C SER A 36 -5.25 -1.51 16.56
N VAL A 37 -5.91 -2.22 17.48
CA VAL A 37 -7.25 -2.78 17.23
C VAL A 37 -8.22 -1.66 16.89
N GLY A 38 -9.01 -1.87 15.83
CA GLY A 38 -9.92 -0.86 15.29
C GLY A 38 -9.31 -0.01 14.17
N ASN A 39 -8.01 -0.17 13.87
CA ASN A 39 -7.44 0.42 12.67
C ASN A 39 -8.05 -0.19 11.41
N GLN A 40 -8.31 0.65 10.40
CA GLN A 40 -8.97 0.26 9.16
C GLN A 40 -8.41 1.02 7.96
N TRP A 41 -8.39 0.37 6.81
CA TRP A 41 -7.97 0.94 5.53
C TRP A 41 -8.95 0.53 4.44
N ASN A 42 -9.51 1.51 3.76
CA ASN A 42 -10.37 1.30 2.61
C ASN A 42 -9.60 1.61 1.33
N TYR A 43 -9.71 0.75 0.34
CA TYR A 43 -9.05 0.90 -0.95
C TYR A 43 -10.07 0.85 -2.08
N SER A 44 -9.84 1.65 -3.11
CA SER A 44 -10.43 1.44 -4.43
C SER A 44 -9.53 0.51 -5.25
N ILE A 45 -10.14 -0.41 -5.97
CA ILE A 45 -9.46 -1.32 -6.90
C ILE A 45 -9.79 -0.87 -8.31
N SER A 46 -8.77 -0.72 -9.14
CA SER A 46 -8.93 -0.49 -10.58
C SER A 46 -7.88 -1.26 -11.36
N GLY A 47 -8.19 -1.67 -12.58
CA GLY A 47 -7.23 -2.44 -13.36
C GLY A 47 -7.82 -3.03 -14.62
N TYR A 48 -7.16 -4.05 -15.14
CA TYR A 48 -7.64 -4.80 -16.28
C TYR A 48 -7.20 -6.27 -16.23
N MET A 49 -7.98 -7.12 -16.89
CA MET A 49 -7.60 -8.47 -17.26
C MET A 49 -7.51 -8.54 -18.79
N LYS A 50 -6.47 -9.19 -19.31
CA LYS A 50 -6.31 -9.53 -20.72
C LYS A 50 -6.31 -11.04 -20.88
N THR A 51 -7.11 -11.53 -21.81
CA THR A 51 -7.14 -12.93 -22.21
C THR A 51 -6.14 -13.19 -23.34
N ALA A 52 -5.85 -14.47 -23.62
CA ALA A 52 -4.89 -14.88 -24.66
C ALA A 52 -5.23 -14.38 -26.08
N ASP A 53 -6.53 -14.14 -26.37
CA ASP A 53 -7.04 -13.52 -27.60
C ASP A 53 -6.92 -11.99 -27.62
N ARG A 54 -6.35 -11.40 -26.56
CA ARG A 54 -6.03 -9.97 -26.36
C ARG A 54 -7.21 -9.05 -26.11
N ASP A 55 -8.38 -9.59 -25.83
CA ASP A 55 -9.46 -8.76 -25.28
C ASP A 55 -9.05 -8.25 -23.89
N SER A 56 -9.38 -6.99 -23.60
CA SER A 56 -9.04 -6.32 -22.35
C SER A 56 -10.31 -5.92 -21.62
N PHE A 57 -10.50 -6.46 -20.43
CA PHE A 57 -11.68 -6.24 -19.61
C PHE A 57 -11.31 -5.41 -18.38
N PRO A 58 -12.04 -4.33 -18.07
CA PRO A 58 -11.75 -3.52 -16.91
C PRO A 58 -12.07 -4.29 -15.62
N ILE A 59 -11.22 -4.12 -14.62
CA ILE A 59 -11.43 -4.57 -13.24
C ILE A 59 -11.75 -3.32 -12.41
N THR A 60 -12.80 -3.38 -11.62
CA THR A 60 -13.12 -2.36 -10.60
C THR A 60 -13.48 -3.04 -9.29
N GLY A 61 -13.32 -2.35 -8.17
CA GLY A 61 -13.65 -2.95 -6.88
C GLY A 61 -13.30 -2.11 -5.68
N THR A 62 -13.43 -2.73 -4.51
CA THR A 62 -13.06 -2.16 -3.22
C THR A 62 -12.42 -3.21 -2.32
N LYS A 63 -11.51 -2.79 -1.44
CA LYS A 63 -10.97 -3.61 -0.37
C LYS A 63 -11.13 -2.89 0.97
N LEU A 64 -11.48 -3.62 2.02
CA LEU A 64 -11.39 -3.19 3.41
C LEU A 64 -10.38 -4.09 4.11
N THR A 65 -9.35 -3.49 4.70
CA THR A 65 -8.40 -4.14 5.60
C THR A 65 -8.62 -3.61 7.02
N SER A 66 -8.56 -4.46 8.04
CA SER A 66 -8.76 -4.04 9.43
C SER A 66 -7.97 -4.88 10.43
N ILE A 67 -7.58 -4.26 11.54
CA ILE A 67 -7.11 -4.99 12.73
C ILE A 67 -8.31 -5.26 13.62
N ALA A 68 -8.83 -6.47 13.56
CA ALA A 68 -10.07 -6.87 14.20
C ALA A 68 -9.92 -7.24 15.68
N GLY A 69 -8.71 -7.50 16.15
CA GLY A 69 -8.47 -7.90 17.53
C GLY A 69 -7.07 -8.41 17.77
N LEU A 70 -6.88 -8.97 18.97
CA LEU A 70 -5.68 -9.67 19.39
C LEU A 70 -6.00 -11.15 19.62
N THR A 71 -5.02 -12.00 19.39
CA THR A 71 -5.06 -13.42 19.73
C THR A 71 -3.65 -13.89 20.10
N THR A 72 -3.50 -15.17 20.41
CA THR A 72 -2.21 -15.75 20.80
C THR A 72 -1.94 -16.96 19.93
N HIS A 73 -0.73 -17.04 19.38
CA HIS A 73 -0.25 -18.22 18.69
C HIS A 73 -0.19 -19.41 19.66
N GLN A 74 -0.35 -20.64 19.19
CA GLN A 74 -0.26 -21.84 20.04
C GLN A 74 1.10 -21.95 20.76
N SER A 75 2.15 -21.34 20.21
CA SER A 75 3.49 -21.24 20.82
C SER A 75 3.61 -20.14 21.89
N GLY A 76 2.56 -19.38 22.18
CA GLY A 76 2.48 -18.46 23.31
C GLY A 76 2.89 -17.00 23.03
N PHE A 77 3.01 -16.57 21.77
CA PHE A 77 3.27 -15.17 21.42
C PHE A 77 2.02 -14.46 20.89
N ASP A 78 1.98 -13.14 21.06
CA ASP A 78 0.83 -12.31 20.68
C ASP A 78 0.75 -12.10 19.16
N LEU A 79 -0.49 -12.06 18.66
CA LEU A 79 -0.85 -11.89 17.27
C LEU A 79 -1.95 -10.83 17.13
N TYR A 80 -1.84 -10.00 16.10
CA TYR A 80 -2.90 -9.10 15.67
C TYR A 80 -3.72 -9.77 14.58
N VAL A 81 -5.05 -9.76 14.72
CA VAL A 81 -5.96 -10.39 13.75
C VAL A 81 -6.22 -9.40 12.60
N LEU A 82 -5.63 -9.67 11.44
CA LEU A 82 -5.87 -8.94 10.21
C LEU A 82 -7.08 -9.54 9.50
N LYS A 83 -8.04 -8.69 9.11
CA LYS A 83 -9.16 -9.10 8.26
C LYS A 83 -9.19 -8.27 7.00
N ASP A 84 -9.15 -8.97 5.88
CA ASP A 84 -9.32 -8.41 4.55
C ASP A 84 -10.66 -8.86 3.98
N SER A 85 -11.39 -7.91 3.40
CA SER A 85 -12.54 -8.19 2.54
C SER A 85 -12.37 -7.44 1.24
N SER A 86 -12.46 -8.14 0.12
CA SER A 86 -12.38 -7.53 -1.20
C SER A 86 -13.63 -7.87 -2.01
N TYR A 87 -13.97 -6.95 -2.90
CA TYR A 87 -15.06 -7.09 -3.85
C TYR A 87 -14.56 -6.57 -5.18
N THR A 88 -14.54 -7.41 -6.21
CA THR A 88 -14.12 -7.03 -7.57
C THR A 88 -15.18 -7.39 -8.60
N ILE A 89 -15.26 -6.56 -9.63
CA ILE A 89 -16.14 -6.71 -10.78
C ILE A 89 -15.28 -6.71 -12.03
N VAL A 90 -15.52 -7.68 -12.90
CA VAL A 90 -14.98 -7.74 -14.27
C VAL A 90 -16.15 -7.82 -15.25
N THR A 91 -16.25 -6.86 -16.15
CA THR A 91 -17.32 -6.83 -17.16
C THR A 91 -16.76 -7.16 -18.54
N THR A 92 -17.29 -8.22 -19.16
CA THR A 92 -17.05 -8.58 -20.56
C THR A 92 -18.28 -8.22 -21.39
N PRO A 93 -18.23 -8.26 -22.74
CA PRO A 93 -19.39 -8.02 -23.59
C PRO A 93 -20.58 -8.93 -23.28
N ASP A 94 -20.31 -10.18 -22.89
CA ASP A 94 -21.34 -11.21 -22.73
C ASP A 94 -21.78 -11.40 -21.28
N THR A 95 -20.97 -11.00 -20.30
CA THR A 95 -21.24 -11.28 -18.89
C THR A 95 -20.55 -10.30 -17.94
N THR A 96 -20.95 -10.33 -16.67
CA THR A 96 -20.26 -9.64 -15.58
C THR A 96 -19.93 -10.67 -14.50
N PHE A 97 -18.65 -10.75 -14.17
CA PHE A 97 -18.14 -11.56 -13.09
C PHE A 97 -17.97 -10.70 -11.85
N THR A 98 -18.39 -11.23 -10.71
CA THR A 98 -18.21 -10.60 -9.42
C THR A 98 -17.51 -11.59 -8.51
N ASN A 99 -16.41 -11.15 -7.89
CA ASN A 99 -15.69 -11.93 -6.90
C ASN A 99 -15.76 -11.21 -5.55
N THR A 100 -15.99 -11.99 -4.49
CA THR A 100 -15.94 -11.52 -3.11
C THR A 100 -15.03 -12.46 -2.34
N GLU A 101 -14.02 -11.89 -1.70
CA GLU A 101 -13.05 -12.64 -0.91
C GLU A 101 -13.02 -12.09 0.51
N VAL A 102 -12.88 -12.99 1.48
CA VAL A 102 -12.66 -12.63 2.88
C VAL A 102 -11.52 -13.49 3.40
N ILE A 103 -10.43 -12.84 3.80
CA ILE A 103 -9.23 -13.47 4.33
C ILE A 103 -9.05 -13.04 5.77
N THR A 104 -8.66 -13.98 6.64
CA THR A 104 -8.18 -13.68 7.98
C THR A 104 -6.73 -14.16 8.08
N GLU A 105 -5.85 -13.26 8.48
CA GLU A 105 -4.44 -13.54 8.70
C GLU A 105 -4.02 -12.98 10.06
N TYR A 106 -2.80 -13.31 10.49
CA TYR A 106 -2.34 -12.97 11.82
C TYR A 106 -0.96 -12.34 11.76
N ILE A 107 -0.83 -11.12 12.26
CA ILE A 107 0.43 -10.38 12.22
C ILE A 107 1.15 -10.53 13.55
N CYS A 108 2.42 -10.90 13.52
CA CYS A 108 3.34 -10.74 14.62
C CYS A 108 4.32 -9.62 14.29
N LYS A 109 4.48 -8.67 15.23
CA LYS A 109 5.48 -7.62 15.13
C LYS A 109 6.54 -7.83 16.20
N THR A 110 7.81 -7.78 15.80
CA THR A 110 8.96 -7.73 16.70
C THR A 110 9.74 -6.43 16.48
N ASP A 111 10.83 -6.24 17.21
CA ASP A 111 11.75 -5.10 16.99
C ASP A 111 12.48 -5.19 15.64
N THR A 112 12.52 -6.37 15.01
CA THR A 112 13.31 -6.64 13.81
C THR A 112 12.48 -6.95 12.58
N GLU A 113 11.18 -7.26 12.71
CA GLU A 113 10.36 -7.63 11.55
C GLU A 113 8.84 -7.67 11.80
N TYR A 114 8.10 -7.67 10.70
CA TYR A 114 6.69 -8.04 10.62
C TYR A 114 6.54 -9.39 9.94
N ARG A 115 5.78 -10.29 10.56
CA ARG A 115 5.47 -11.63 10.05
C ARG A 115 3.97 -11.81 9.92
N ILE A 116 3.53 -12.47 8.85
CA ILE A 116 2.12 -12.81 8.61
C ILE A 116 1.96 -14.33 8.67
N TYR A 117 1.04 -14.81 9.50
CA TYR A 117 0.69 -16.22 9.65
C TYR A 117 -0.71 -16.46 9.07
N LYS A 118 -0.90 -17.61 8.42
CA LYS A 118 -2.20 -18.03 7.86
C LYS A 118 -3.17 -18.53 8.95
N ASP A 119 -2.65 -18.99 10.08
CA ASP A 119 -3.41 -19.49 11.21
C ASP A 119 -2.64 -19.27 12.53
N THR A 120 -3.23 -19.70 13.65
CA THR A 120 -2.65 -19.53 15.00
C THR A 120 -1.87 -20.76 15.50
N VAL A 121 -1.53 -21.69 14.60
CA VAL A 121 -0.99 -23.02 14.93
C VAL A 121 0.35 -23.25 14.25
N THR A 122 0.43 -22.95 12.95
CA THR A 122 1.59 -23.19 12.10
C THR A 122 2.67 -22.15 12.35
N THR A 123 3.93 -22.61 12.40
CA THR A 123 5.08 -21.72 12.61
C THR A 123 5.59 -21.09 11.33
N ASP A 124 5.05 -21.51 10.18
CA ASP A 124 5.41 -20.96 8.88
C ASP A 124 4.73 -19.60 8.71
N TYR A 125 5.49 -18.63 8.22
CA TYR A 125 5.02 -17.25 8.06
C TYR A 125 5.56 -16.65 6.76
N GLU A 126 4.83 -15.67 6.24
CA GLU A 126 5.38 -14.70 5.30
C GLU A 126 6.13 -13.62 6.06
N LEU A 127 7.39 -13.39 5.69
CA LEU A 127 8.17 -12.24 6.16
C LEU A 127 7.75 -11.00 5.36
N LEU A 128 6.87 -10.19 5.95
CA LEU A 128 6.34 -8.98 5.31
C LEU A 128 7.43 -7.93 5.11
N LEU A 129 8.13 -7.58 6.20
CA LEU A 129 9.06 -6.45 6.25
C LEU A 129 10.14 -6.67 7.33
N LYS A 130 11.40 -6.41 6.98
CA LYS A 130 12.53 -6.35 7.93
C LYS A 130 12.73 -4.94 8.48
N LEU A 131 13.14 -4.85 9.74
CA LEU A 131 13.44 -3.62 10.47
C LEU A 131 14.89 -3.61 10.97
N PRO A 132 15.59 -2.46 10.89
CA PRO A 132 15.19 -1.25 10.18
C PRO A 132 15.09 -1.50 8.66
N VAL A 133 14.26 -0.72 7.97
CA VAL A 133 14.14 -0.81 6.50
C VAL A 133 15.39 -0.21 5.87
N VAL A 134 16.10 -1.00 5.07
CA VAL A 134 17.33 -0.59 4.39
C VAL A 134 17.14 -0.72 2.88
N LEU A 135 17.53 0.33 2.14
CA LEU A 135 17.47 0.34 0.68
C LEU A 135 18.25 -0.84 0.09
N ASN A 136 17.68 -1.51 -0.92
CA ASN A 136 18.21 -2.71 -1.58
C ASN A 136 18.26 -3.99 -0.74
N ASP A 137 17.81 -3.98 0.52
CA ASP A 137 17.62 -5.25 1.23
C ASP A 137 16.62 -6.13 0.48
N SER A 138 16.93 -7.42 0.44
CA SER A 138 16.10 -8.42 -0.22
C SER A 138 15.98 -9.69 0.60
N TRP A 139 14.85 -10.38 0.48
CA TRP A 139 14.60 -11.66 1.13
C TRP A 139 13.59 -12.49 0.36
N VAL A 140 13.57 -13.78 0.66
CA VAL A 140 12.49 -14.68 0.23
C VAL A 140 11.35 -14.50 1.24
N PRO A 141 10.16 -14.01 0.83
CA PRO A 141 9.07 -13.73 1.76
C PRO A 141 8.47 -15.00 2.35
N LYS A 142 8.34 -16.08 1.57
CA LYS A 142 7.87 -17.39 2.06
C LYS A 142 8.89 -18.49 1.74
N PRO A 143 9.42 -19.23 2.73
CA PRO A 143 10.46 -20.25 2.49
C PRO A 143 10.06 -21.38 1.52
N ASP A 144 8.76 -21.65 1.38
CA ASP A 144 8.17 -22.63 0.46
C ASP A 144 8.00 -22.10 -0.98
N GLU A 145 8.17 -20.79 -1.20
CA GLU A 145 8.15 -20.13 -2.52
C GLU A 145 9.55 -19.53 -2.83
N PRO A 146 10.61 -20.35 -2.97
CA PRO A 146 11.99 -19.86 -3.05
C PRO A 146 12.33 -19.06 -4.32
N THR A 147 11.44 -19.06 -5.31
CA THR A 147 11.59 -18.33 -6.56
C THR A 147 11.12 -16.88 -6.46
N VAL A 148 10.34 -16.56 -5.42
CA VAL A 148 9.86 -15.22 -5.09
C VAL A 148 10.89 -14.48 -4.24
N THR A 149 11.22 -13.25 -4.63
CA THR A 149 12.10 -12.36 -3.87
C THR A 149 11.42 -11.02 -3.66
N ARG A 150 11.33 -10.59 -2.39
CA ARG A 150 10.93 -9.24 -1.99
C ARG A 150 12.16 -8.35 -1.87
N ARG A 151 12.11 -7.13 -2.38
CA ARG A 151 13.21 -6.15 -2.30
C ARG A 151 12.70 -4.74 -1.99
N VAL A 152 13.45 -4.01 -1.16
CA VAL A 152 13.28 -2.57 -0.94
C VAL A 152 13.83 -1.81 -2.15
N GLN A 153 12.95 -1.25 -2.98
CA GLN A 153 13.31 -0.46 -4.17
C GLN A 153 13.61 0.99 -3.82
N SER A 154 12.90 1.54 -2.84
CA SER A 154 13.02 2.93 -2.40
C SER A 154 12.56 3.05 -0.95
N THR A 155 13.09 4.06 -0.26
CA THR A 155 12.65 4.49 1.07
C THR A 155 12.20 5.96 1.06
N THR A 156 12.09 6.56 -0.12
CA THR A 156 11.80 7.98 -0.33
C THR A 156 10.76 8.19 -1.43
N SER A 157 9.95 7.17 -1.74
CA SER A 157 8.95 7.26 -2.81
C SER A 157 7.84 8.24 -2.43
N SER A 158 7.29 8.94 -3.41
CA SER A 158 6.14 9.81 -3.22
C SER A 158 4.94 9.24 -3.97
N ILE A 159 3.82 9.08 -3.27
CA ILE A 159 2.63 8.39 -3.76
C ILE A 159 1.41 9.27 -3.55
N THR A 160 0.60 9.44 -4.60
CA THR A 160 -0.67 10.19 -4.53
C THR A 160 -1.83 9.25 -4.82
N VAL A 161 -2.71 9.13 -3.83
CA VAL A 161 -3.92 8.29 -3.86
C VAL A 161 -5.12 9.13 -3.43
N PRO A 162 -6.37 8.64 -3.55
CA PRO A 162 -7.53 9.43 -3.16
C PRO A 162 -7.54 9.89 -1.70
N ALA A 163 -6.91 9.14 -0.79
CA ALA A 163 -6.76 9.53 0.62
C ALA A 163 -5.79 10.71 0.85
N GLY A 164 -4.93 11.04 -0.11
CA GLY A 164 -3.93 12.09 0.05
C GLY A 164 -2.64 11.83 -0.72
N SER A 165 -1.66 12.70 -0.49
CA SER A 165 -0.29 12.49 -0.98
C SER A 165 0.61 12.10 0.18
N TYR A 166 1.47 11.11 -0.04
CA TYR A 166 2.38 10.54 0.94
C TYR A 166 3.80 10.69 0.42
N SER A 167 4.70 11.20 1.25
CA SER A 167 6.13 11.27 0.97
C SER A 167 6.88 10.22 1.81
N ASP A 168 8.13 9.97 1.46
CA ASP A 168 8.99 9.04 2.18
C ASP A 168 8.42 7.61 2.33
N CYS A 169 7.64 7.19 1.33
CA CYS A 169 7.11 5.84 1.30
C CYS A 169 8.22 4.82 1.04
N VAL A 170 8.14 3.68 1.74
CA VAL A 170 8.89 2.49 1.41
C VAL A 170 8.21 1.80 0.24
N ASP A 171 8.98 1.54 -0.81
CA ASP A 171 8.56 0.79 -1.98
C ASP A 171 9.17 -0.62 -1.90
N LEU A 172 8.31 -1.62 -1.75
CA LEU A 172 8.66 -3.03 -1.78
C LEU A 172 8.19 -3.62 -3.10
N ARG A 173 9.04 -4.39 -3.75
CA ARG A 173 8.67 -5.18 -4.93
C ARG A 173 8.98 -6.64 -4.73
N ASP A 174 7.98 -7.48 -4.99
CA ASP A 174 8.15 -8.90 -5.20
C ASP A 174 8.31 -9.20 -6.68
N THR A 175 9.23 -10.09 -6.99
CA THR A 175 9.42 -10.67 -8.33
C THR A 175 9.57 -12.17 -8.21
N ASP A 176 9.01 -12.90 -9.18
CA ASP A 176 9.17 -14.35 -9.26
C ASP A 176 10.09 -14.73 -10.43
N THR A 177 11.14 -15.50 -10.14
CA THR A 177 12.06 -16.02 -11.18
C THR A 177 11.46 -17.18 -11.99
N ALA A 178 10.48 -17.90 -11.44
CA ALA A 178 9.71 -18.91 -12.16
C ALA A 178 8.64 -18.29 -13.06
N GLU A 179 8.10 -17.13 -12.67
CA GLU A 179 7.09 -16.38 -13.41
C GLU A 179 7.53 -14.90 -13.59
N PRO A 180 8.45 -14.60 -14.51
CA PRO A 180 9.05 -13.25 -14.62
C PRO A 180 8.08 -12.12 -14.96
N GLY A 181 6.87 -12.46 -15.42
CA GLY A 181 5.79 -11.52 -15.68
C GLY A 181 4.90 -11.22 -14.47
N THR A 182 5.09 -11.94 -13.37
CA THR A 182 4.40 -11.75 -12.10
C THR A 182 5.22 -10.84 -11.19
N ALA A 183 4.57 -9.81 -10.65
CA ALA A 183 5.17 -8.90 -9.67
C ALA A 183 4.13 -8.30 -8.74
N PHE A 184 4.55 -7.96 -7.52
CA PHE A 184 3.71 -7.30 -6.54
C PHE A 184 4.46 -6.11 -5.94
N ASP A 185 3.94 -4.90 -6.14
CA ASP A 185 4.51 -3.69 -5.55
C ASP A 185 3.67 -3.26 -4.34
N ILE A 186 4.30 -2.83 -3.25
CA ILE A 186 3.66 -2.28 -2.05
C ILE A 186 4.33 -0.96 -1.69
N TYR A 187 3.53 0.08 -1.55
CA TYR A 187 3.99 1.39 -1.08
C TYR A 187 3.49 1.63 0.33
N ILE A 188 4.41 1.75 1.27
CA ILE A 188 4.12 1.85 2.71
C ILE A 188 4.50 3.23 3.22
N SER A 189 3.51 3.98 3.71
CA SER A 189 3.73 5.20 4.48
C SER A 189 3.82 4.89 5.97
N ARG A 190 4.71 5.59 6.67
CA ARG A 190 4.71 5.54 8.14
C ARG A 190 3.44 6.19 8.67
N GLY A 191 2.84 5.57 9.68
CA GLY A 191 1.61 6.07 10.32
C GLY A 191 0.32 5.64 9.61
N ASP A 192 0.36 5.32 8.32
CA ASP A 192 -0.81 4.83 7.56
C ASP A 192 -0.64 3.43 7.00
N GLY A 193 0.54 2.82 7.05
CA GLY A 193 0.74 1.49 6.46
C GLY A 193 0.73 1.52 4.94
N ALA A 194 0.23 0.45 4.30
CA ALA A 194 0.16 0.36 2.85
C ALA A 194 -0.82 1.41 2.28
N VAL A 195 -0.33 2.31 1.44
CA VAL A 195 -1.14 3.36 0.80
C VAL A 195 -1.50 3.01 -0.65
N GLU A 196 -0.68 2.19 -1.29
CA GLU A 196 -0.93 1.65 -2.62
C GLU A 196 -0.30 0.26 -2.72
N PHE A 197 -0.93 -0.65 -3.45
CA PHE A 197 -0.28 -1.89 -3.88
C PHE A 197 -0.76 -2.28 -5.28
N ILE A 198 0.17 -2.85 -6.06
CA ILE A 198 -0.04 -3.16 -7.47
C ILE A 198 0.24 -4.64 -7.66
N VAL A 199 -0.76 -5.35 -8.19
CA VAL A 199 -0.63 -6.76 -8.58
C VAL A 199 -0.49 -6.83 -10.09
N MET A 200 0.62 -7.41 -10.55
CA MET A 200 0.85 -7.79 -11.93
C MET A 200 0.95 -9.31 -12.00
N MET A 201 0.16 -9.92 -12.87
CA MET A 201 0.30 -11.34 -13.21
C MET A 201 0.36 -11.44 -14.73
N ASP A 202 1.27 -12.25 -15.25
CA ASP A 202 1.35 -12.53 -16.67
C ASP A 202 1.74 -14.01 -16.83
N ASP A 203 0.73 -14.83 -17.07
CA ASP A 203 0.86 -16.27 -17.25
C ASP A 203 0.48 -16.67 -18.69
N SER A 204 0.59 -17.96 -19.00
CA SER A 204 0.31 -18.47 -20.36
C SER A 204 -1.15 -18.30 -20.82
N THR A 205 -2.06 -17.94 -19.92
CA THR A 205 -3.51 -17.88 -20.14
C THR A 205 -4.08 -16.46 -20.01
N GLN A 206 -3.51 -15.63 -19.14
CA GLN A 206 -4.00 -14.29 -18.85
C GLN A 206 -2.90 -13.34 -18.39
N THR A 207 -3.08 -12.05 -18.69
CA THR A 207 -2.36 -10.95 -18.06
C THR A 207 -3.33 -10.17 -17.17
N MET A 208 -2.98 -9.92 -15.92
CA MET A 208 -3.77 -9.12 -15.00
C MET A 208 -2.94 -7.96 -14.45
N TYR A 209 -3.58 -6.79 -14.36
CA TYR A 209 -3.08 -5.65 -13.63
C TYR A 209 -4.18 -5.17 -12.68
N MET A 210 -3.88 -5.05 -11.40
CA MET A 210 -4.76 -4.44 -10.41
C MET A 210 -3.98 -3.44 -9.56
N ASP A 211 -4.53 -2.25 -9.41
CA ASP A 211 -4.01 -1.14 -8.64
C ASP A 211 -5.00 -0.84 -7.51
N PHE A 212 -4.52 -0.99 -6.29
CA PHE A 212 -5.27 -0.76 -5.06
C PHE A 212 -4.80 0.55 -4.44
N LYS A 213 -5.68 1.54 -4.38
CA LYS A 213 -5.36 2.87 -3.86
C LYS A 213 -6.14 3.18 -2.61
N LEU A 214 -5.44 3.59 -1.55
CA LEU A 214 -6.07 3.98 -0.30
C LEU A 214 -7.02 5.16 -0.54
N THR A 215 -8.28 4.99 -0.14
CA THR A 215 -9.32 6.02 -0.22
C THR A 215 -9.58 6.66 1.13
N SER A 216 -9.39 5.93 2.22
CA SER A 216 -9.45 6.45 3.59
C SER A 216 -8.83 5.46 4.57
N SER A 217 -8.32 5.98 5.69
CA SER A 217 -7.84 5.18 6.83
C SER A 217 -8.47 5.68 8.14
N ILE A 218 -8.57 4.78 9.11
CA ILE A 218 -8.78 5.09 10.52
C ILE A 218 -7.58 4.49 11.24
N VAL A 219 -6.71 5.34 11.79
CA VAL A 219 -5.53 4.90 12.56
C VAL A 219 -5.58 5.54 13.94
N ASN A 220 -5.54 4.69 14.97
CA ASN A 220 -5.63 5.05 16.40
C ASN A 220 -4.28 4.94 17.10
#